data_AF-A0AAD7K7K7-F1
#
_entry.id   AF-A0AAD7K7K7-F1
#
_cell.length_a   1.000
_cell.length_b   1.000
_cell.length_c   1.000
_cell.angle_alpha   90.00
_cell.angle_beta   90.00
_cell.angle_gamma   90.00
#
_symmetry.space_group_name_H-M   'P 1'
#
loop_
_entity.id
_entity.type
_entity.pdbx_description
1 polymer ?
#
loop_
_entity_poly.entity_id
_entity_poly.type
_entity_poly.pdbx_seq_one_letter_code
_entity_poly.pdbx_strand_id
1 'polypeptide(L)'
;TNSRLGKIPLVIGMPVTISQNFDVEGGVVNGCSGRLISVRYRLGADGRRYTLSCVVDAPNTTPGILPDLPLHHVVSLRDTTQIKFRH
;
A
#
# COMPACT_ATOMS: atom_id res chain seq x y z
N THR A 1 -11.99 14.44 -6.35
CA THR A 1 -12.91 14.33 -5.19
C THR A 1 -12.09 14.36 -3.92
N ASN A 2 -12.17 15.47 -3.16
CA ASN A 2 -11.48 15.62 -1.87
C ASN A 2 -12.23 14.81 -0.79
N SER A 3 -12.19 13.49 -0.91
CA SER A 3 -12.72 12.61 0.13
C SER A 3 -11.80 12.71 1.33
N ARG A 4 -12.10 13.63 2.26
CA ARG A 4 -11.53 13.65 3.61
C ARG A 4 -12.04 12.42 4.36
N LEU A 5 -11.61 11.23 3.96
CA LEU A 5 -11.64 10.09 4.86
C LEU A 5 -10.79 10.48 6.07
N GLY A 6 -11.37 10.38 7.26
CA GLY A 6 -10.63 10.61 8.50
C GLY A 6 -9.34 9.80 8.55
N LYS A 7 -8.43 10.16 9.46
CA LYS A 7 -7.20 9.38 9.64
C LYS A 7 -7.56 7.99 10.18
N ILE A 8 -7.47 6.96 9.35
CA ILE A 8 -7.67 5.58 9.77
C ILE A 8 -6.34 5.06 10.34
N PRO A 9 -6.30 4.57 11.59
CA PRO A 9 -5.12 3.91 12.11
C PRO A 9 -4.88 2.59 11.36
N LEU A 10 -3.67 2.40 10.83
CA LEU A 10 -3.28 1.17 10.16
C LEU A 10 -2.66 0.22 11.18
N VAL A 11 -3.21 -0.99 11.29
CA VAL A 11 -2.75 -2.05 12.20
C VAL A 11 -2.39 -3.29 11.40
N ILE A 12 -1.25 -3.92 11.68
CA ILE A 12 -0.85 -5.16 11.00
C ILE A 12 -1.91 -6.24 11.22
N GLY A 13 -2.28 -6.94 10.15
CA GLY A 13 -3.37 -7.91 10.10
C GLY A 13 -4.76 -7.31 9.81
N MET A 14 -4.90 -5.98 9.79
CA MET A 14 -6.17 -5.32 9.50
C MET A 14 -6.60 -5.56 8.04
N PRO A 15 -7.89 -5.87 7.79
CA PRO A 15 -8.42 -5.89 6.44
C PRO A 15 -8.39 -4.48 5.85
N VAL A 16 -7.91 -4.36 4.62
CA VAL A 16 -7.80 -3.12 3.88
C VAL A 16 -8.32 -3.30 2.47
N THR A 17 -8.84 -2.22 1.90
CA THR A 17 -9.26 -2.15 0.49
C THR A 17 -8.44 -1.08 -0.21
N ILE A 18 -7.89 -1.44 -1.36
CA ILE A 18 -7.18 -0.54 -2.26
C ILE A 18 -8.22 0.27 -3.03
N SER A 19 -8.10 1.60 -2.97
CA SER A 19 -9.10 2.53 -3.54
C SER A 19 -8.68 3.15 -4.87
N GLN A 20 -7.50 2.79 -5.38
CA GLN A 20 -6.94 3.34 -6.62
C GLN A 20 -6.36 2.21 -7.47
N ASN A 21 -6.53 2.33 -8.78
CA ASN A 21 -5.84 1.48 -9.74
C ASN A 21 -4.40 1.95 -9.85
N PHE A 22 -3.43 1.05 -9.62
CA PHE A 22 -2.02 1.38 -9.86
C PHE A 22 -1.22 0.27 -10.53
N ASP A 23 -1.73 -0.96 -10.52
CA ASP A 23 -1.17 -2.08 -11.30
C ASP A 23 -2.33 -2.93 -11.84
N VAL A 24 -2.97 -2.45 -12.90
CA VAL A 24 -4.16 -3.09 -13.48
C VAL A 24 -3.81 -4.45 -14.10
N GLU A 25 -2.63 -4.59 -14.69
CA GLU A 25 -2.15 -5.85 -15.27
C GLU A 25 -1.83 -6.89 -14.18
N GLY A 26 -1.28 -6.46 -13.04
CA GLY A 26 -1.12 -7.28 -11.84
C GLY A 26 -2.40 -7.49 -11.01
N GLY A 27 -3.55 -7.00 -11.45
CA GLY A 27 -4.84 -7.18 -10.76
C GLY A 27 -5.03 -6.26 -9.54
N VAL A 28 -4.15 -5.28 -9.34
CA VAL A 28 -4.28 -4.25 -8.30
C VAL A 28 -5.15 -3.11 -8.79
N VAL A 29 -6.45 -3.35 -8.68
CA VAL A 29 -7.51 -2.41 -9.04
C VAL A 29 -8.24 -1.90 -7.79
N ASN A 30 -8.96 -0.80 -7.95
CA ASN A 30 -9.87 -0.26 -6.95
C ASN A 30 -10.89 -1.35 -6.55
N GLY A 31 -11.07 -1.53 -5.25
CA GLY A 31 -11.89 -2.59 -4.67
C GLY A 31 -11.10 -3.85 -4.32
N CYS A 32 -9.85 -3.98 -4.77
CA CYS A 32 -8.98 -5.07 -4.34
C CYS A 32 -8.80 -5.04 -2.83
N SER A 33 -9.04 -6.18 -2.17
CA SER A 33 -9.04 -6.29 -0.73
C SER A 33 -8.00 -7.29 -0.27
N GLY A 34 -7.41 -7.02 0.89
CA GLY A 34 -6.34 -7.84 1.42
C GLY A 34 -6.07 -7.54 2.89
N ARG A 35 -4.99 -8.11 3.41
CA ARG A 35 -4.54 -7.88 4.78
C ARG A 35 -3.26 -7.07 4.81
N LEU A 36 -3.22 -6.09 5.69
CA LEU A 36 -2.02 -5.27 5.89
C LEU A 36 -0.91 -6.09 6.55
N ILE A 37 0.23 -6.26 5.88
CA ILE A 37 1.37 -7.07 6.37
C ILE A 37 2.46 -6.20 6.97
N SER A 38 2.73 -5.04 6.36
CA SER A 38 3.75 -4.12 6.88
C SER A 38 3.42 -2.67 6.57
N VAL A 39 3.94 -1.76 7.42
CA VAL A 39 3.83 -0.31 7.24
C VAL A 39 5.21 0.31 7.40
N ARG A 40 5.67 0.98 6.36
CA ARG A 40 6.81 1.88 6.44
C ARG A 40 6.32 3.28 6.75
N TYR A 41 6.89 3.91 7.77
CA TYR A 41 6.54 5.26 8.18
C TYR A 41 7.79 6.08 8.51
N ARG A 42 7.63 7.40 8.56
CA ARG A 42 8.59 8.33 9.18
C ARG A 42 7.98 8.97 10.41
N LEU A 43 8.82 9.35 11.37
CA LEU A 43 8.40 10.21 12.49
C LEU A 43 8.39 11.67 12.02
N GLY A 44 7.33 12.40 12.37
CA GLY A 44 7.26 13.85 12.21
C GLY A 44 7.83 14.57 13.43
N ALA A 45 8.06 15.88 13.28
CA ALA A 45 8.50 16.75 14.37
C ALA A 45 7.48 16.82 15.53
N ASP A 46 6.20 16.51 15.26
CA ASP A 46 5.12 16.40 16.24
C ASP A 46 5.07 15.02 16.93
N GLY A 47 6.07 14.16 16.71
CA GLY A 47 6.13 12.80 17.26
C GLY A 47 5.17 11.80 16.59
N ARG A 48 4.41 12.22 15.57
CA ARG A 48 3.44 11.34 14.88
C ARG A 48 4.11 10.51 13.79
N ARG A 49 3.55 9.32 13.56
CA ARG A 49 3.98 8.41 12.48
C ARG A 49 3.22 8.75 11.19
N TYR A 50 3.97 9.02 10.13
CA TYR A 50 3.43 9.31 8.81
C TYR A 50 3.76 8.16 7.87
N THR A 51 2.73 7.45 7.42
CA THR A 51 2.86 6.35 6.46
C THR A 51 3.52 6.82 5.17
N LEU A 52 4.49 6.05 4.69
CA LEU A 52 5.19 6.22 3.43
C LEU A 52 4.73 5.16 2.43
N SER A 53 4.71 3.91 2.86
CA SER A 53 4.25 2.77 2.08
C SER A 53 3.71 1.66 2.98
N CYS A 54 2.94 0.76 2.41
CA CYS A 54 2.53 -0.47 3.06
C CYS A 54 2.56 -1.66 2.10
N VAL A 55 2.68 -2.86 2.68
CA VAL A 55 2.53 -4.12 1.96
C VAL A 55 1.21 -4.74 2.35
N VAL A 56 0.41 -5.12 1.36
CA VAL A 56 -0.88 -5.79 1.52
C VAL A 56 -0.79 -7.17 0.89
N ASP A 57 -1.15 -8.20 1.65
CA ASP A 57 -1.38 -9.54 1.12
C ASP A 57 -2.78 -9.58 0.49
N ALA A 58 -2.81 -9.67 -0.84
CA ALA A 58 -4.02 -9.59 -1.64
C ALA A 58 -4.15 -10.85 -2.52
N PRO A 59 -4.77 -11.93 -2.02
CA PRO A 59 -4.78 -13.24 -2.69
C PRO A 59 -5.49 -13.24 -4.06
N ASN A 60 -6.28 -12.21 -4.36
CA ASN A 60 -7.01 -12.06 -5.61
C ASN A 60 -6.23 -11.30 -6.70
N THR A 61 -4.97 -10.94 -6.45
CA THR A 61 -4.11 -10.30 -7.46
C THR A 61 -3.32 -11.33 -8.24
N THR A 62 -3.03 -11.00 -9.50
CA THR A 62 -2.21 -11.84 -10.38
C THR A 62 -0.79 -11.86 -9.81
N PRO A 63 -0.13 -13.03 -9.69
CA PRO A 63 1.26 -13.08 -9.25
C PRO A 63 2.16 -12.35 -10.25
N GLY A 64 2.66 -11.16 -9.86
CA GLY A 64 3.48 -10.27 -10.68
C GLY A 64 4.76 -9.84 -9.95
N ILE A 65 5.86 -9.83 -10.69
CA ILE A 65 7.25 -10.02 -10.23
C ILE A 65 7.84 -8.71 -9.72
N LEU A 66 7.61 -8.37 -8.45
CA LEU A 66 8.54 -7.48 -7.74
C LEU A 66 9.69 -8.36 -7.20
N PRO A 67 10.94 -8.14 -7.62
CA PRO A 67 12.08 -8.85 -7.04
C PRO A 67 12.03 -8.71 -5.50
N ASP A 68 12.23 -9.83 -4.81
CA ASP A 68 12.22 -9.93 -3.33
C ASP A 68 10.86 -9.72 -2.64
N LEU A 69 9.75 -9.66 -3.39
CA LEU A 69 8.40 -9.61 -2.82
C LEU A 69 7.69 -10.96 -3.01
N PRO A 70 7.12 -11.57 -1.95
CA PRO A 70 6.34 -12.80 -2.08
C PRO A 70 5.16 -12.66 -3.04
N LEU A 71 4.72 -13.79 -3.60
CA LEU A 71 3.52 -13.86 -4.44
C LEU A 71 2.32 -13.23 -3.70
N HIS A 72 1.47 -12.49 -4.42
CA HIS A 72 0.26 -11.81 -3.92
C HIS A 72 0.48 -10.66 -2.94
N HIS A 73 1.73 -10.29 -2.66
CA HIS A 73 2.01 -9.07 -1.93
C HIS A 73 2.00 -7.86 -2.86
N VAL A 74 1.32 -6.82 -2.42
CA VAL A 74 1.09 -5.60 -3.17
C VAL A 74 1.61 -4.41 -2.37
N VAL A 75 2.40 -3.55 -3.01
CA VAL A 75 2.95 -2.35 -2.37
C VAL A 75 2.10 -1.14 -2.69
N SER A 76 1.50 -0.52 -1.68
CA SER A 76 0.83 0.77 -1.83
C SER A 76 1.75 1.89 -1.34
N LEU A 77 1.94 2.91 -2.18
CA LEU A 77 2.74 4.10 -1.89
C LEU A 77 1.84 5.29 -1.61
N ARG A 78 2.33 6.23 -0.80
CA ARG A 78 1.66 7.52 -0.63
C ARG A 78 1.65 8.29 -1.96
N ASP A 79 0.51 8.90 -2.31
CA ASP A 79 0.30 9.69 -3.56
C ASP A 79 1.43 10.68 -3.92
N THR A 80 2.12 11.26 -2.93
CA THR A 80 3.18 12.26 -3.16
C THR A 80 4.59 11.70 -3.09
N THR A 81 4.78 10.39 -3.35
CA THR A 81 6.11 9.76 -3.26
C THR A 81 6.83 9.85 -4.60
N GLN A 82 7.96 10.55 -4.65
CA GLN A 82 8.88 10.47 -5.80
C GLN A 82 9.67 9.16 -5.72
N ILE A 83 9.45 8.25 -6.67
CA ILE A 83 10.23 7.02 -6.81
C ILE A 83 11.52 7.37 -7.55
N LYS A 84 12.68 7.04 -6.96
CA LYS A 84 13.99 7.13 -7.63
C LYS A 84 14.50 5.72 -7.87
N PHE A 85 14.46 5.27 -9.11
CA PHE A 85 15.12 4.03 -9.52
C PHE A 85 16.63 4.28 -9.57
N ARG A 86 17.39 3.45 -8.86
CA ARG A 86 18.85 3.39 -9.00
C ARG A 86 19.18 2.04 -9.63
N HIS A 87 19.78 2.10 -10.81
CA HIS A 87 20.37 0.96 -11.50
C HIS A 87 21.76 0.66 -10.91
#